data_AF-A0A6G1PXW5-F1
#
_entry.id   AF-A0A6G1PXW5-F1
#
_cell.length_a   1.000
_cell.length_b   1.000
_cell.length_c   1.000
_cell.angle_alpha   90.00
_cell.angle_beta   90.00
_cell.angle_gamma   90.00
#
_symmetry.space_group_name_H-M   'P 1'
#
loop_
_entity.id
_entity.type
_entity.pdbx_description
1 polymer ?
#
loop_
_entity_poly.entity_id
_entity_poly.type
_entity_poly.pdbx_seq_one_letter_code
_entity_poly.pdbx_strand_id
1 'polypeptide(L)'
;MKPTTAPCCFGFLLTCLLFGSSSSQSVCAGTENKLSTLSDLEQQYRTLRKYYENCEVVMGNLEITSIDRNRDLTFLRVRMK
;
A
#
# COMPACT_ATOMS: atom_id res chain seq x y z
N MET A 1 -49.37 -7.84 -23.17
CA MET A 1 -48.30 -7.07 -22.51
C MET A 1 -46.99 -7.83 -22.70
N LYS A 2 -46.02 -7.24 -23.42
CA LYS A 2 -44.72 -7.87 -23.73
C LYS A 2 -43.75 -7.59 -22.57
N PRO A 3 -42.92 -8.56 -22.15
CA PRO A 3 -41.85 -8.31 -21.20
C PRO A 3 -40.73 -7.55 -21.92
N THR A 4 -40.43 -6.33 -21.49
CA THR A 4 -39.27 -5.59 -21.96
C THR A 4 -38.06 -6.10 -21.19
N THR A 5 -37.31 -7.01 -21.81
CA THR A 5 -36.01 -7.51 -21.34
C THR A 5 -35.02 -6.34 -21.38
N ALA A 6 -34.51 -5.90 -20.23
CA ALA A 6 -33.46 -4.89 -20.12
C ALA A 6 -32.09 -5.55 -20.41
N PRO A 7 -31.43 -5.32 -21.56
CA PRO A 7 -30.17 -5.95 -21.90
C PRO A 7 -28.95 -5.11 -21.47
N CYS A 8 -29.16 -3.99 -20.77
CA CYS A 8 -28.09 -3.04 -20.44
C CYS A 8 -27.07 -3.58 -19.43
N CYS A 9 -27.44 -4.51 -18.55
CA CYS A 9 -26.54 -4.97 -17.48
C CYS A 9 -25.43 -5.91 -17.97
N PHE A 10 -25.67 -6.66 -19.06
CA PHE A 10 -24.70 -7.63 -19.58
C PHE A 10 -23.54 -6.96 -20.32
N GLY A 11 -23.81 -5.85 -21.04
CA GLY A 11 -22.77 -5.10 -21.74
C GLY A 11 -21.77 -4.42 -20.82
N PHE A 12 -22.26 -3.88 -19.68
CA PHE A 12 -21.43 -3.15 -18.71
C PHE A 12 -20.43 -4.05 -17.97
N LEU A 13 -20.85 -5.28 -17.63
CA LEU A 13 -19.98 -6.29 -17.01
C LEU A 13 -18.85 -6.74 -17.96
N LEU A 14 -19.16 -6.92 -19.24
CA LEU A 14 -18.18 -7.36 -20.24
C LEU A 14 -17.12 -6.28 -20.51
N THR A 15 -17.50 -5.00 -20.52
CA THR A 15 -16.56 -3.87 -20.70
C THR A 15 -15.59 -3.70 -19.52
N CYS A 16 -16.03 -3.93 -18.28
CA CYS A 16 -15.14 -3.85 -17.11
C CYS A 16 -14.06 -4.95 -17.13
N LEU A 17 -14.40 -6.16 -17.58
CA LEU A 17 -13.46 -7.28 -17.69
C LEU A 17 -12.45 -7.09 -18.82
N LEU A 18 -12.81 -6.37 -19.89
CA LEU A 18 -11.94 -6.15 -21.05
C LEU A 18 -11.02 -4.93 -20.92
N PHE A 19 -11.37 -3.94 -20.09
CA PHE A 19 -10.63 -2.66 -19.97
C PHE A 19 -10.11 -2.34 -18.56
N GLY A 20 -10.21 -3.28 -17.61
CA GLY A 20 -9.72 -3.10 -16.24
C GLY A 20 -8.19 -3.05 -16.15
N SER A 21 -7.59 -1.90 -16.43
CA SER A 21 -6.18 -1.62 -16.10
C SER A 21 -6.09 -1.28 -14.61
N SER A 22 -6.27 -2.27 -13.74
CA SER A 22 -6.03 -2.09 -12.31
C SER A 22 -4.52 -2.14 -12.07
N SER A 23 -3.87 -0.98 -12.02
CA SER A 23 -2.53 -0.89 -11.42
C SER A 23 -2.66 -1.30 -9.95
N SER A 24 -2.27 -2.53 -9.63
CA SER A 24 -2.28 -3.01 -8.25
C SER A 24 -1.19 -2.26 -7.49
N GLN A 25 -1.60 -1.26 -6.71
CA GLN A 25 -0.72 -0.55 -5.81
C GLN A 25 -0.33 -1.46 -4.64
N SER A 26 0.94 -1.42 -4.26
CA SER A 26 1.42 -2.11 -3.06
C SER A 26 1.01 -1.33 -1.81
N VAL A 27 0.23 -1.97 -0.93
CA VAL A 27 -0.35 -1.33 0.25
C VAL A 27 0.25 -1.93 1.52
N CYS A 28 0.60 -1.08 2.49
CA CYS A 28 1.04 -1.50 3.83
C CYS A 28 0.18 -0.82 4.91
N ALA A 29 0.00 -1.45 6.06
CA ALA A 29 -0.88 -0.95 7.11
C ALA A 29 -0.32 0.23 7.93
N GLY A 30 1.00 0.42 7.96
CA GLY A 30 1.64 1.39 8.87
C GLY A 30 1.61 0.95 10.34
N THR A 31 1.87 1.91 11.24
CA THR A 31 2.01 1.66 12.69
C THR A 31 1.36 2.75 13.55
N GLU A 32 1.21 2.49 14.86
CA GLU A 32 0.70 3.44 15.88
C GLU A 32 1.57 3.43 17.15
N ASN A 33 2.88 3.27 16.99
CA ASN A 33 3.84 3.11 18.07
C ASN A 33 4.26 4.47 18.68
N LYS A 34 3.97 5.60 18.03
CA LYS A 34 4.37 6.95 18.49
C LYS A 34 5.87 7.02 18.78
N LEU A 35 6.26 7.19 20.04
CA LEU A 35 7.66 7.23 20.52
C LEU A 35 8.05 5.98 21.32
N SER A 36 7.18 4.96 21.38
CA SER A 36 7.58 3.67 21.96
C SER A 36 8.71 3.09 21.11
N THR A 37 9.86 2.90 21.75
CA THR A 37 11.09 2.49 21.07
C THR A 37 11.28 1.00 21.34
N LEU A 38 11.66 0.23 20.31
CA LEU A 38 12.15 -1.12 20.56
C LEU A 38 13.49 -1.02 21.31
N SER A 39 13.80 -1.99 22.17
CA SER A 39 15.00 -1.91 23.01
C SER A 39 16.33 -1.88 22.22
N ASP A 40 16.31 -2.32 20.95
CA ASP A 40 17.47 -2.37 20.06
C ASP A 40 17.24 -1.57 18.76
N LEU A 41 18.16 -0.64 18.45
CA LEU A 41 18.10 0.24 17.28
C LEU A 41 18.24 -0.54 15.96
N GLU A 42 18.97 -1.65 15.94
CA GLU A 42 19.07 -2.53 14.77
C GLU A 42 17.73 -3.20 14.49
N GLN A 43 17.09 -3.75 15.53
CA GLN A 43 15.76 -4.33 15.41
C GLN A 43 14.72 -3.29 14.95
N GLN A 44 14.82 -2.05 15.43
CA GLN A 44 13.95 -0.96 15.00
C GLN A 44 14.10 -0.64 13.52
N TYR A 45 15.34 -0.52 13.02
CA TYR A 45 15.60 -0.31 11.60
C TYR A 45 15.09 -1.48 10.74
N ARG A 46 15.33 -2.74 11.15
CA ARG A 46 14.83 -3.93 10.44
C ARG A 46 13.31 -3.97 10.39
N THR A 47 12.67 -3.57 11.48
CA THR A 47 11.21 -3.47 11.56
C THR A 47 10.71 -2.42 10.57
N LEU A 48 11.25 -1.19 10.64
CA LEU A 48 10.89 -0.11 9.71
C LEU A 48 11.01 -0.56 8.24
N ARG A 49 12.14 -1.17 7.87
CA ARG A 49 12.35 -1.68 6.51
C ARG A 49 11.30 -2.73 6.14
N LYS A 50 11.06 -3.71 7.00
CA LYS A 50 10.08 -4.78 6.74
C LYS A 50 8.66 -4.24 6.52
N TYR A 51 8.26 -3.19 7.24
CA TYR A 51 6.91 -2.63 7.14
C TYR A 51 6.66 -1.83 5.86
N TYR A 52 7.69 -1.14 5.35
CA TYR A 52 7.52 -0.16 4.27
C TYR A 52 8.32 -0.47 3.00
N GLU A 53 9.15 -1.51 2.97
CA GLU A 53 9.83 -1.96 1.75
C GLU A 53 8.80 -2.42 0.71
N ASN A 54 8.92 -1.88 -0.50
CA ASN A 54 7.95 -2.07 -1.59
C ASN A 54 6.52 -1.65 -1.23
N CYS A 55 6.34 -0.63 -0.37
CA CYS A 55 5.03 -0.05 -0.10
C CYS A 55 4.84 1.26 -0.89
N GLU A 56 3.79 1.33 -1.69
CA GLU A 56 3.35 2.54 -2.41
C GLU A 56 2.34 3.36 -1.61
N VAL A 57 1.44 2.69 -0.88
CA VAL A 57 0.35 3.31 -0.13
C VAL A 57 0.33 2.82 1.31
N VAL A 58 0.42 3.75 2.26
CA VAL A 58 0.31 3.45 3.69
C VAL A 58 -1.12 3.68 4.15
N MET A 59 -1.80 2.61 4.57
CA MET A 59 -3.14 2.63 5.17
C MET A 59 -3.07 2.79 6.69
N GLY A 60 -2.37 3.84 7.13
CA GLY A 60 -2.10 4.16 8.53
C GLY A 60 -1.03 5.24 8.63
N ASN A 61 -0.19 5.20 9.66
CA ASN A 61 0.91 6.16 9.81
C ASN A 61 2.24 5.59 9.30
N LEU A 62 3.04 6.44 8.64
CA LEU A 62 4.46 6.22 8.41
C LEU A 62 5.24 6.78 9.61
N GLU A 63 5.70 5.92 10.51
CA GLU A 63 6.43 6.34 11.72
C GLU A 63 7.92 6.01 11.57
N ILE A 64 8.75 7.06 11.44
CA ILE A 64 10.21 6.94 11.38
C ILE A 64 10.79 7.53 12.67
N THR A 65 11.10 6.67 13.63
CA THR A 65 11.66 7.06 14.94
C THR A 65 12.97 6.33 15.20
N SER A 66 13.82 6.89 16.07
CA SER A 66 15.08 6.31 16.57
C SER A 66 15.91 5.55 15.52
N ILE A 67 16.11 6.14 14.34
CA ILE A 67 16.97 5.62 13.28
C ILE A 67 18.35 6.27 13.36
N ASP A 68 19.39 5.45 13.32
CA ASP A 68 20.78 5.91 13.28
C ASP A 68 21.10 6.65 11.96
N ARG A 69 22.01 7.63 12.01
CA ARG A 69 22.29 8.57 10.91
C ARG A 69 22.81 7.89 9.64
N ASN A 70 23.45 6.73 9.78
CA ASN A 70 24.11 6.02 8.68
C ASN A 70 23.21 4.94 8.05
N ARG A 71 21.90 4.94 8.34
CA ARG A 71 20.97 3.94 7.81
C ARG A 71 20.45 4.32 6.43
N ASP A 72 20.33 3.29 5.59
CA ASP A 72 19.73 3.42 4.28
C ASP A 72 18.20 3.45 4.38
N LEU A 73 17.60 4.58 4.00
CA LEU A 73 16.16 4.79 3.92
C LEU A 73 15.62 4.81 2.48
N THR A 74 16.44 4.43 1.49
CA THR A 74 16.05 4.47 0.06
C THR A 74 14.87 3.55 -0.27
N PHE A 75 14.59 2.54 0.55
CA PHE A 75 13.41 1.67 0.43
C PHE A 75 12.07 2.42 0.59
N LEU A 76 12.08 3.61 1.19
CA LEU A 76 10.89 4.48 1.31
C LEU A 76 10.56 5.21 0.00
N ARG A 77 11.46 5.19 -0.99
CA ARG A 77 11.25 5.88 -2.26
C ARG A 77 10.30 5.08 -3.15
N VAL A 78 9.10 5.62 -3.32
CA VAL A 78 8.12 5.08 -4.27
C VAL A 78 8.53 5.45 -5.70
N ARG A 79 8.51 4.47 -6.61
CA ARG A 79 8.57 4.71 -8.06
C ARG A 79 7.13 4.80 -8.56
N MET A 80 6.65 6.01 -8.83
CA MET A 80 5.36 6.15 -9.53
C MET A 80 5.54 5.62 -10.95
N LYS A 81 4.74 4.61 -11.32
CA LYS A 81 4.64 4.06 -12.68
C LYS A 81 3.73 4.92 -13.55
#